data_AF-A0AA36B8Z6-F1
#
_entry.id   AF-A0AA36B8Z6-F1
#
_cell.length_a   1.000
_cell.length_b   1.000
_cell.length_c   1.000
_cell.angle_alpha   90.00
_cell.angle_beta   90.00
_cell.angle_gamma   90.00
#
_symmetry.space_group_name_H-M   'P 1'
#
loop_
_entity.id
_entity.type
_entity.pdbx_description
1 polymer ?
#
loop_
_entity_poly.entity_id
_entity_poly.type
_entity_poly.pdbx_seq_one_letter_code
_entity_poly.pdbx_strand_id
1 'polypeptide(L)'
;MLLMINPDEFPHSDLAYPLWIKTHITPTQLKAGVTADKKDVIPFESPSPNFGIHRYQFLLYPQKGKTVMLKSKLALTRLLRVAEFEGYNKVRPVFSYQYVIVAERGISTASDLLSQRNSSLFMIIFTFFGWLLS
;
A
#
# COMPACT_ATOMS: atom_id res chain seq x y z
N MET A 1 11.97 1.98 -1.34
CA MET A 1 10.68 2.67 -1.13
C MET A 1 9.56 1.67 -1.37
N LEU A 2 8.53 1.68 -0.54
CA LEU A 2 7.33 0.86 -0.67
C LEU A 2 6.14 1.77 -0.94
N LEU A 3 5.32 1.40 -1.91
CA LEU A 3 4.04 2.03 -2.23
C LEU A 3 2.94 0.98 -2.08
N MET A 4 1.89 1.30 -1.35
CA MET A 4 0.65 0.52 -1.29
C MET A 4 -0.48 1.34 -1.91
N ILE A 5 -1.23 0.75 -2.82
CA ILE A 5 -2.37 1.38 -3.50
C ILE A 5 -3.59 0.47 -3.56
N ASN A 6 -4.77 1.09 -3.64
CA ASN A 6 -6.02 0.51 -4.07
C ASN A 6 -6.38 1.09 -5.45
N PRO A 7 -6.14 0.36 -6.56
CA PRO A 7 -6.53 0.81 -7.90
C PRO A 7 -8.05 0.76 -8.13
N ASP A 8 -8.82 0.08 -7.28
CA ASP A 8 -10.24 -0.15 -7.48
C ASP A 8 -11.13 0.84 -6.70
N GLU A 9 -10.54 1.80 -5.96
CA GLU A 9 -11.27 2.86 -5.26
C GLU A 9 -12.09 3.73 -6.24
N PHE A 10 -11.56 3.94 -7.45
CA PHE A 10 -12.18 4.72 -8.51
C PHE A 10 -12.36 3.85 -9.75
N PRO A 11 -13.41 3.00 -9.79
CA PRO A 11 -13.65 2.14 -10.92
C PRO A 11 -13.81 3.00 -12.19
N HIS A 12 -13.18 2.57 -13.29
CA HIS A 12 -13.09 3.29 -14.57
C HIS A 12 -12.09 4.45 -14.63
N SER A 13 -11.22 4.60 -13.62
CA SER A 13 -10.07 5.52 -13.67
C SER A 13 -8.75 4.76 -13.77
N ASP A 14 -7.74 5.42 -14.32
CA ASP A 14 -6.33 5.04 -14.25
C ASP A 14 -5.62 5.66 -13.02
N LEU A 15 -6.41 6.21 -12.10
CA LEU A 15 -5.99 6.69 -10.78
C LEU A 15 -6.13 5.58 -9.74
N ALA A 16 -5.19 5.54 -8.80
CA ALA A 16 -5.24 4.67 -7.64
C ALA A 16 -5.23 5.51 -6.36
N TYR A 17 -5.84 4.98 -5.31
CA TYR A 17 -5.78 5.56 -3.99
C TYR A 17 -4.53 5.03 -3.26
N PRO A 18 -3.55 5.87 -2.89
CA PRO A 18 -2.39 5.41 -2.13
C PRO A 18 -2.74 5.28 -0.64
N LEU A 19 -2.54 4.09 -0.10
CA LEU A 19 -2.71 3.78 1.32
C LEU A 19 -1.43 3.89 2.11
N TRP A 20 -0.26 3.81 1.47
CA TRP A 20 1.02 3.90 2.16
C TRP A 20 2.15 4.26 1.22
N ILE A 21 2.98 5.23 1.59
CA ILE A 21 4.28 5.47 0.95
C ILE A 21 5.35 5.54 2.02
N LYS A 22 6.23 4.54 2.01
CA LYS A 22 7.37 4.46 2.92
C LYS A 22 8.69 4.52 2.20
N THR A 23 9.58 5.35 2.69
CA THR A 23 10.93 5.56 2.17
C THR A 23 11.98 5.01 3.14
N HIS A 24 13.24 5.00 2.72
CA HIS A 24 14.38 4.65 3.57
C HIS A 24 14.31 3.25 4.20
N ILE A 25 13.65 2.31 3.51
CA ILE A 25 13.58 0.92 3.95
C ILE A 25 14.96 0.27 3.79
N THR A 26 15.51 -0.24 4.88
CA THR A 26 16.80 -0.94 4.91
C THR A 26 16.63 -2.42 4.55
N PRO A 27 17.70 -3.12 4.10
CA PRO A 27 17.66 -4.56 3.87
C PRO A 27 17.23 -5.37 5.11
N THR A 28 17.66 -4.94 6.31
CA THR A 28 17.26 -5.58 7.57
C THR A 28 15.75 -5.46 7.80
N GLN A 29 15.17 -4.28 7.55
CA GLN A 29 13.72 -4.10 7.64
C GLN A 29 12.96 -4.90 6.58
N LEU A 30 13.50 -5.05 5.36
CA LEU A 30 12.87 -5.92 4.36
C LEU A 30 12.82 -7.38 4.82
N LYS A 31 13.91 -7.87 5.43
CA LYS A 31 13.97 -9.24 5.97
C LYS A 31 13.08 -9.45 7.19
N ALA A 32 13.01 -8.46 8.09
CA ALA A 32 12.25 -8.54 9.33
C ALA A 32 10.77 -8.13 9.19
N GLY A 33 10.36 -7.62 8.02
CA GLY A 33 9.07 -6.98 7.82
C GLY A 33 9.14 -5.46 8.01
N VAL A 34 8.40 -4.77 7.15
CA VAL A 34 8.37 -3.31 7.11
C VAL A 34 7.14 -2.81 7.88
N THR A 35 7.33 -1.90 8.83
CA THR A 35 6.26 -1.33 9.66
C THR A 35 6.04 0.15 9.39
N ALA A 36 4.83 0.63 9.70
CA ALA A 36 4.49 2.04 9.61
C ALA A 36 5.31 2.91 10.58
N ASP A 37 5.59 4.15 10.18
CA ASP A 37 6.27 5.18 10.98
C ASP A 37 5.54 6.52 10.82
N LYS A 38 5.60 7.39 11.84
CA LYS A 38 5.13 8.77 11.79
C LYS A 38 5.79 9.61 10.69
N LYS A 39 6.97 9.21 10.22
CA LYS A 39 7.73 9.87 9.16
C LYS A 39 7.44 9.32 7.75
N ASP A 40 6.46 8.43 7.61
CA ASP A 40 6.07 7.92 6.30
C ASP A 40 5.53 9.07 5.41
N VAL A 41 5.85 9.03 4.12
CA VAL A 41 5.49 10.07 3.15
C VAL A 41 3.97 10.15 2.98
N ILE A 42 3.31 8.99 2.94
CA ILE A 42 1.89 8.85 3.16
C ILE A 42 1.74 7.85 4.30
N PRO A 43 1.16 8.23 5.46
CA PRO A 43 0.94 7.32 6.58
C PRO A 43 0.14 6.09 6.16
N PHE A 44 0.45 4.94 6.74
CA PHE A 44 -0.28 3.70 6.49
C PHE A 44 -1.76 3.84 6.84
N GLU A 45 -2.60 3.46 5.90
CA GLU A 45 -4.05 3.31 6.07
C GLU A 45 -4.43 1.84 5.86
N SER A 46 -5.20 1.29 6.80
CA SER A 46 -5.66 -0.09 6.69
C SER A 46 -6.71 -0.21 5.57
N PRO A 47 -6.69 -1.31 4.79
CA PRO A 47 -7.75 -1.61 3.84
C PRO A 47 -9.13 -1.64 4.51
N SER A 48 -10.06 -0.82 4.01
CA SER A 48 -11.45 -0.83 4.47
C SER A 48 -12.40 -0.51 3.31
N PRO A 49 -12.52 -1.41 2.31
CA PRO A 49 -13.40 -1.16 1.19
C PRO A 49 -14.87 -1.16 1.66
N ASN A 50 -15.66 -0.19 1.20
CA ASN A 50 -17.05 -0.06 1.60
C ASN A 50 -17.94 -1.20 1.05
N PHE A 51 -17.65 -1.65 -0.18
CA PHE A 51 -18.32 -2.76 -0.84
C PHE A 51 -17.52 -3.20 -2.07
N GLY A 52 -17.77 -4.41 -2.57
CA GLY A 52 -17.19 -4.90 -3.81
C GLY A 52 -15.83 -5.58 -3.63
N ILE A 53 -15.13 -5.77 -4.73
CA ILE A 53 -13.85 -6.48 -4.79
C ILE A 53 -12.76 -5.45 -5.03
N HIS A 54 -11.84 -5.31 -4.07
CA HIS A 54 -10.74 -4.37 -4.14
C HIS A 54 -9.41 -5.09 -4.09
N ARG A 55 -8.57 -4.80 -5.08
CA ARG A 55 -7.17 -5.21 -5.09
C ARG A 55 -6.38 -4.21 -4.26
N TYR A 56 -5.40 -4.72 -3.53
CA TYR A 56 -4.42 -3.91 -2.83
C TYR A 56 -3.05 -4.33 -3.35
N GLN A 57 -2.36 -3.40 -3.98
CA GLN A 57 -1.09 -3.63 -4.66
C GLN A 57 0.03 -2.97 -3.87
N PHE A 58 1.02 -3.77 -3.49
CA PHE A 58 2.31 -3.29 -3.01
C PHE A 58 3.33 -3.27 -4.14
N LEU A 59 4.08 -2.17 -4.25
CA LEU A 59 5.15 -1.97 -5.22
C LEU A 59 6.40 -1.56 -4.45
N LEU A 60 7.47 -2.34 -4.61
CA LEU A 60 8.77 -2.05 -4.00
C LEU A 60 9.70 -1.46 -5.06
N TYR A 61 10.27 -0.31 -4.75
CA TYR A 61 11.16 0.44 -5.63
C TYR A 61 12.56 0.54 -5.02
N PRO A 62 13.63 0.42 -5.84
CA PRO A 62 14.97 0.77 -5.42
C PRO A 62 15.01 2.29 -5.21
N GLN A 63 15.46 2.74 -4.04
CA GLN A 63 15.51 4.16 -3.74
C GLN A 63 16.97 4.64 -3.78
N LYS A 64 17.33 5.36 -4.85
CA LYS A 64 18.61 6.06 -4.95
C LYS A 64 18.39 7.51 -4.49
N GLY A 65 18.76 7.82 -3.25
CA GLY A 65 18.63 9.16 -2.67
C GLY A 65 17.49 9.31 -1.64
N LYS A 66 17.33 10.52 -1.10
CA LYS A 66 16.47 10.73 0.09
C LYS A 66 15.05 11.22 -0.21
N THR A 67 14.84 11.90 -1.34
CA THR A 67 13.58 12.64 -1.55
C THR A 67 12.67 11.93 -2.53
N VAL A 68 11.45 11.63 -2.09
CA VAL A 68 10.34 11.27 -2.98
C VAL A 68 9.60 12.54 -3.34
N MET A 69 9.39 12.75 -4.62
CA MET A 69 8.63 13.89 -5.11
C MET A 69 7.18 13.48 -5.36
N LEU A 70 6.28 14.15 -4.65
CA LEU A 70 4.85 14.04 -4.85
C LEU A 70 4.37 15.25 -5.66
N LYS A 71 3.50 15.04 -6.66
CA LYS A 71 2.82 16.17 -7.30
C LYS A 71 1.95 16.89 -6.26
N SER A 72 1.87 18.22 -6.34
CA SER A 72 1.01 19.06 -5.49
C SER A 72 -0.45 18.58 -5.45
N LYS A 73 -0.96 18.02 -6.57
CA LYS A 73 -2.31 17.46 -6.66
C LYS A 73 -2.51 16.21 -5.78
N LEU A 74 -1.48 15.40 -5.56
CA LEU A 74 -1.58 14.24 -4.67
C LEU A 74 -1.79 14.67 -3.21
N ALA A 75 -1.15 15.76 -2.79
CA ALA A 75 -1.32 16.31 -1.44
C ALA A 75 -2.75 16.85 -1.20
N LEU A 76 -3.45 17.27 -2.26
CA LEU A 76 -4.79 17.83 -2.19
C LEU A 76 -5.89 16.78 -2.38
N THR A 77 -5.73 15.84 -3.31
CA THR A 77 -6.80 14.91 -3.69
C THR A 77 -6.57 13.48 -3.24
N ARG A 78 -5.37 13.13 -2.76
CA ARG A 78 -4.98 11.75 -2.42
C ARG A 78 -5.23 10.76 -3.56
N LEU A 79 -4.96 11.19 -4.80
CA LEU A 79 -5.06 10.37 -6.01
C LEU A 79 -3.69 10.25 -6.67
N LEU A 80 -3.32 9.04 -7.04
CA LEU A 80 -2.02 8.72 -7.63
C LEU A 80 -2.19 8.06 -8.99
N ARG A 81 -1.59 8.62 -10.03
CA ARG A 81 -1.29 7.87 -11.25
C ARG A 81 0.09 7.24 -11.13
N VAL A 82 0.14 5.91 -11.03
CA VAL A 82 1.39 5.16 -10.76
C VAL A 82 2.45 5.44 -11.83
N ALA A 83 2.07 5.40 -13.12
CA ALA A 83 3.02 5.65 -14.22
C ALA A 83 3.64 7.06 -14.18
N GLU A 84 2.85 8.08 -13.83
CA GLU A 84 3.36 9.45 -13.65
C GLU A 84 4.27 9.56 -12.42
N PHE A 85 3.88 8.94 -11.31
CA PHE A 85 4.70 8.89 -10.09
C PHE A 85 6.08 8.26 -10.37
N GLU A 86 6.09 7.13 -11.08
CA GLU A 86 7.32 6.45 -11.49
C GLU A 86 8.18 7.29 -12.43
N GLY A 87 7.56 7.89 -13.45
CA GLY A 87 8.27 8.77 -14.40
C GLY A 87 8.90 9.98 -13.71
N TYR A 88 8.17 10.60 -12.79
CA TYR A 88 8.65 11.79 -12.07
C TYR A 88 9.77 11.46 -11.09
N ASN A 89 9.66 10.35 -10.37
CA ASN A 89 10.69 9.89 -9.44
C ASN A 89 11.82 9.10 -10.11
N LYS A 90 11.74 8.85 -11.43
CA LYS A 90 12.68 8.05 -12.21
C LYS A 90 12.95 6.67 -11.59
N VAL A 91 11.88 6.01 -11.15
CA VAL A 91 11.92 4.68 -10.52
C VAL A 91 11.07 3.67 -11.27
N ARG A 92 11.39 2.38 -11.10
CA ARG A 92 10.58 1.24 -11.55
C ARG A 92 10.49 0.21 -10.43
N PRO A 93 9.38 -0.51 -10.30
CA PRO A 93 9.24 -1.50 -9.24
C PRO A 93 10.21 -2.65 -9.51
N VAL A 94 10.94 -3.07 -8.48
CA VAL A 94 11.77 -4.28 -8.49
C VAL A 94 11.01 -5.49 -7.98
N PHE A 95 9.88 -5.26 -7.31
CA PHE A 95 9.00 -6.31 -6.82
C PHE A 95 7.57 -5.79 -6.70
N SER A 96 6.59 -6.68 -6.89
CA SER A 96 5.18 -6.40 -6.74
C SER A 96 4.49 -7.56 -6.01
N TYR A 97 3.54 -7.23 -5.13
CA TYR A 97 2.67 -8.21 -4.48
C TYR A 97 1.25 -7.66 -4.39
N GLN A 98 0.26 -8.47 -4.75
CA GLN A 98 -1.14 -8.09 -4.76
C GLN A 98 -1.94 -9.06 -3.90
N TYR A 99 -2.91 -8.54 -3.16
CA TYR A 99 -3.97 -9.33 -2.54
C TYR A 99 -5.32 -8.66 -2.78
N VAL A 100 -6.39 -9.38 -2.49
CA VAL A 100 -7.77 -8.97 -2.77
C VAL A 100 -8.57 -9.01 -1.47
N ILE A 101 -9.39 -7.98 -1.23
CA ILE A 101 -10.44 -7.99 -0.21
C ILE A 101 -11.78 -7.91 -0.92
N VAL A 102 -12.70 -8.77 -0.48
CA VAL A 102 -14.10 -8.73 -0.88
C VAL A 102 -14.89 -8.17 0.30
N ALA A 103 -15.52 -7.02 0.10
CA ALA A 103 -16.47 -6.44 1.03
C ALA A 103 -17.89 -6.72 0.53
N GLU A 104 -18.62 -7.55 1.24
CA GLU A 104 -20.04 -7.76 0.98
C GLU A 104 -20.84 -6.57 1.53
N ARG A 105 -21.91 -6.16 0.83
CA ARG A 105 -22.88 -5.22 1.41
C ARG A 105 -23.64 -5.94 2.53
N GLY A 106 -23.09 -5.91 3.73
CA GLY A 106 -23.77 -6.34 4.96
C GLY A 106 -24.13 -5.12 5.81
N ILE A 107 -25.38 -5.05 6.28
CA ILE A 107 -25.77 -4.17 7.40
C ILE A 107 -24.94 -4.65 8.60
N SER A 108 -23.76 -4.09 8.79
CA SER A 108 -22.81 -4.58 9.79
C SER A 108 -23.09 -3.85 11.10
N THR A 109 -23.54 -4.60 12.10
CA THR A 109 -23.71 -4.08 13.46
C THR A 109 -22.34 -3.80 14.09
N ALA A 110 -22.29 -2.89 15.07
CA ALA A 110 -21.03 -2.40 15.68
C ALA A 110 -20.11 -3.50 16.24
N SER A 111 -20.62 -4.71 16.50
CA SER A 111 -19.86 -5.88 16.94
C SER A 111 -18.96 -6.48 15.85
N ASP A 112 -19.34 -6.39 14.58
CA ASP A 112 -18.62 -7.05 13.48
C ASP A 112 -17.35 -6.29 13.10
N LEU A 113 -17.36 -4.96 13.28
CA LEU A 113 -16.23 -4.06 13.03
C LEU A 113 -15.06 -4.26 14.02
N LEU A 114 -15.33 -4.73 15.24
CA LEU A 114 -14.30 -4.98 16.26
C LEU A 114 -13.62 -6.35 16.07
N SER A 115 -14.32 -7.34 15.53
CA SER A 115 -13.79 -8.68 15.26
C SER A 115 -12.80 -8.69 14.08
N GLN A 116 -13.10 -7.97 12.99
CA GLN A 116 -12.23 -7.88 11.81
C GLN A 116 -10.93 -7.10 12.04
N ARG A 117 -10.92 -6.10 12.96
CA ARG A 117 -9.69 -5.39 13.33
C ARG A 117 -8.63 -6.30 13.96
N ASN A 118 -9.03 -7.39 14.60
CA ASN A 118 -8.14 -8.23 15.40
C ASN A 118 -7.66 -9.50 14.69
N SER A 119 -8.30 -9.93 13.60
CA SER A 119 -8.09 -11.27 13.04
C SER A 119 -7.33 -11.33 11.71
N SER A 120 -7.32 -10.26 10.90
CA SER A 120 -6.81 -10.34 9.52
C SER A 120 -5.53 -9.53 9.24
N LEU A 121 -5.12 -8.64 10.14
CA LEU A 121 -4.05 -7.67 9.87
C LEU A 121 -2.65 -8.12 10.32
N PHE A 122 -2.52 -9.16 11.15
CA PHE A 122 -1.23 -9.57 11.70
C PHE A 122 -0.46 -10.61 10.86
N MET A 123 -1.05 -11.16 9.79
CA MET A 123 -0.50 -12.37 9.15
C MET A 123 -0.48 -12.34 7.61
N ILE A 124 -0.18 -11.20 6.98
CA ILE A 124 0.00 -11.13 5.50
C ILE A 124 1.45 -10.88 5.05
N ILE A 125 2.43 -10.71 5.95
CA ILE A 125 3.83 -10.49 5.51
C ILE A 125 4.83 -11.24 6.41
N PHE A 126 4.80 -12.58 6.50
CA PHE A 126 5.87 -13.27 7.24
C PHE A 126 6.43 -14.58 6.68
N THR A 127 5.89 -15.17 5.61
CA THR A 127 6.41 -16.47 5.11
C THR A 127 7.11 -16.45 3.75
N PHE A 128 6.96 -15.41 2.92
CA PHE A 128 7.57 -15.41 1.57
C PHE A 128 8.97 -14.78 1.49
N PHE A 129 9.35 -13.90 2.41
CA PHE A 129 10.60 -13.13 2.30
C PHE A 129 11.86 -13.84 2.84
N GLY A 130 11.72 -14.88 3.67
CA GLY A 130 12.86 -15.66 4.16
C GLY A 130 13.50 -16.55 3.10
N TRP A 131 12.74 -16.97 2.10
CA TRP A 131 13.18 -18.01 1.15
C TRP A 131 13.79 -17.47 -0.15
N LEU A 132 13.40 -16.27 -0.60
CA LEU A 132 13.91 -15.65 -1.84
C LEU A 132 15.28 -14.96 -1.70
N LEU A 133 15.85 -14.94 -0.49
CA LEU A 133 17.15 -14.31 -0.19
C LEU A 133 18.15 -15.28 0.49
N SER A 134 17.89 -16.59 0.42
CA SER A 134 18.78 -17.66 0.89
C SER A 134 19.50 -18.32 -0.27
#